data_AF-A0A7W8JW44-F1
#
_entry.id   AF-A0A7W8JW44-F1
#
_cell.length_a   1.000
_cell.length_b   1.000
_cell.length_c   1.000
_cell.angle_alpha   90.00
_cell.angle_beta   90.00
_cell.angle_gamma   90.00
#
_symmetry.space_group_name_H-M   'P 1'
#
loop_
_entity.id
_entity.type
_entity.pdbx_description
1 polymer ?
#
loop_
_entity_poly.entity_id
_entity_poly.type
_entity_poly.pdbx_seq_one_letter_code
_entity_poly.pdbx_strand_id
1 'polypeptide(L)'
;MTRLSPTLLRSGLAFAALGVAFAGALLVMADQGAGWALIALGLPLSGVLALAGDVLGGDFSRTLQDRTRRLISETPPWMWLIALYALLHVPVPLWPQGFGVLGLASTAALFVGALLYAAEHVGWGRSWLMAGLACGLGLSAEVLGSRTGFPFGVYSYATAPEPLILGVPLMVPLGWFALTLSGLLLSGGRAWLAGLLLALWDVGLEPLMTAQRYWLWSDPNPLWAGAPLQNFLGWWAVGSGISWVITRVGPGILGARQGGPRLNFAVAYPIEAFFLPGGLVLVGRYREAAVTLLAMLLGLGLARAVRGRRA
;
A
#
# COMPACT_ATOMS: atom_id res chain seq x y z
N MET A 1 26.77 -19.14 -26.14
CA MET A 1 26.35 -18.10 -25.18
C MET A 1 24.96 -17.61 -25.59
N THR A 2 23.91 -17.94 -24.83
CA THR A 2 22.54 -17.50 -25.09
C THR A 2 22.42 -15.99 -24.87
N ARG A 3 22.10 -15.22 -25.92
CA ARG A 3 21.83 -13.77 -25.78
C ARG A 3 20.60 -13.59 -24.88
N LEU A 4 20.73 -12.77 -23.83
CA LEU A 4 19.61 -12.39 -22.97
C LEU A 4 18.53 -11.71 -23.82
N SER A 5 17.25 -11.93 -23.47
CA SER A 5 16.16 -11.22 -24.15
C SER A 5 16.24 -9.72 -23.85
N PRO A 6 15.77 -8.83 -24.75
CA PRO A 6 15.79 -7.38 -24.52
C PRO A 6 15.11 -6.99 -23.20
N THR A 7 14.03 -7.67 -22.83
CA THR A 7 13.34 -7.40 -21.56
C THR A 7 14.19 -7.81 -20.36
N LEU A 8 14.82 -8.99 -20.41
CA LEU A 8 15.70 -9.43 -19.31
C LEU A 8 16.91 -8.50 -19.16
N LEU A 9 17.48 -8.04 -20.27
CA LEU A 9 18.63 -7.14 -20.26
C LEU A 9 18.29 -5.79 -19.60
N ARG A 10 17.26 -5.09 -20.10
CA ARG A 10 16.87 -3.78 -19.56
C ARG A 10 16.39 -3.87 -18.11
N SER A 11 15.67 -4.93 -17.74
CA SER A 11 15.26 -5.17 -16.35
C SER A 11 16.46 -5.46 -15.46
N GLY A 12 17.40 -6.32 -15.89
CA GLY A 12 18.60 -6.63 -15.12
C GLY A 12 19.47 -5.39 -14.86
N LEU A 13 19.65 -4.55 -15.89
CA LEU A 13 20.37 -3.27 -15.77
C LEU A 13 19.65 -2.28 -14.84
N ALA A 14 18.32 -2.17 -14.95
CA ALA A 14 17.53 -1.35 -14.04
C ALA A 14 17.64 -1.82 -12.59
N PHE A 15 17.57 -3.14 -12.35
CA PHE A 15 17.76 -3.73 -11.02
C PHE A 15 19.17 -3.48 -10.47
N ALA A 16 20.19 -3.57 -11.31
CA ALA A 16 21.57 -3.26 -10.89
C ALA A 16 21.70 -1.79 -10.47
N ALA A 17 21.13 -0.85 -11.24
CA ALA A 17 21.12 0.57 -10.87
C ALA A 17 20.30 0.86 -9.60
N LEU A 18 19.17 0.17 -9.42
CA LEU A 18 18.40 0.23 -8.17
C LEU A 18 19.21 -0.34 -6.99
N GLY A 19 20.00 -1.39 -7.21
CA GLY A 19 20.94 -1.93 -6.24
C GLY A 19 22.01 -0.93 -5.82
N VAL A 20 22.50 -0.09 -6.74
CA VAL A 20 23.40 1.03 -6.43
C VAL A 20 22.71 2.05 -5.51
N ALA A 21 21.45 2.41 -5.82
CA ALA A 21 20.69 3.32 -4.95
C ALA A 21 20.43 2.71 -3.56
N PHE A 22 20.14 1.41 -3.50
CA PHE A 22 19.94 0.69 -2.24
C PHE A 22 21.23 0.62 -1.40
N ALA A 23 22.37 0.33 -2.02
CA ALA A 23 23.67 0.40 -1.36
C ALA A 23 23.96 1.82 -0.85
N GLY A 24 23.58 2.85 -1.63
CA GLY A 24 23.59 4.25 -1.20
C GLY A 24 22.76 4.50 0.05
N ALA A 25 21.54 3.97 0.11
CA ALA A 25 20.68 4.06 1.29
C ALA A 25 21.32 3.41 2.53
N LEU A 26 21.93 2.22 2.38
CA LEU A 26 22.65 1.57 3.48
C LEU A 26 23.84 2.40 3.97
N LEU A 27 24.57 3.05 3.05
CA LEU A 27 25.65 3.97 3.42
C LEU A 27 25.12 5.20 4.19
N VAL A 28 24.02 5.81 3.74
CA VAL A 28 23.39 6.92 4.47
C VAL A 28 22.97 6.49 5.88
N MET A 29 22.39 5.29 6.03
CA MET A 29 22.03 4.74 7.33
C MET A 29 23.25 4.48 8.23
N ALA A 30 24.44 4.28 7.64
CA ALA A 30 25.72 4.15 8.33
C ALA A 30 26.46 5.50 8.50
N ASP A 31 25.73 6.63 8.39
CA ASP A 31 26.23 8.00 8.50
C ASP A 31 27.32 8.37 7.45
N GLN A 32 27.30 7.69 6.30
CA GLN A 32 28.23 7.94 5.19
C GLN A 32 27.55 8.82 4.12
N GLY A 33 27.92 10.10 4.09
CA GLY A 33 27.34 11.09 3.16
C GLY A 33 27.49 10.75 1.67
N ALA A 34 28.50 9.96 1.30
CA ALA A 34 28.68 9.46 -0.08
C ALA A 34 27.49 8.63 -0.59
N GLY A 35 26.69 8.04 0.32
CA GLY A 35 25.49 7.29 -0.03
C GLY A 35 24.45 8.12 -0.79
N TRP A 36 24.36 9.42 -0.52
CA TRP A 36 23.46 10.32 -1.24
C TRP A 36 23.77 10.42 -2.73
N ALA A 37 25.05 10.41 -3.11
CA ALA A 37 25.47 10.42 -4.51
C ALA A 37 25.07 9.13 -5.23
N LEU A 38 25.19 7.98 -4.55
CA LEU A 38 24.76 6.68 -5.10
C LEU A 38 23.24 6.62 -5.30
N ILE A 39 22.45 7.19 -4.37
CA ILE A 39 20.99 7.32 -4.53
C ILE A 39 20.66 8.23 -5.72
N ALA A 40 21.27 9.42 -5.76
CA ALA A 40 21.04 10.41 -6.80
C ALA A 40 21.40 9.91 -8.21
N LEU A 41 22.36 9.00 -8.31
CA LEU A 41 22.73 8.35 -9.57
C LEU A 41 21.84 7.12 -9.87
N GLY A 42 21.76 6.18 -8.93
CA GLY A 42 21.15 4.88 -9.15
C GLY A 42 19.65 4.93 -9.40
N LEU A 43 18.93 5.82 -8.70
CA LEU A 43 17.47 5.88 -8.81
C LEU A 43 17.02 6.41 -10.19
N PRO A 44 17.49 7.56 -10.71
CA PRO A 44 17.14 8.01 -12.07
C PRO A 44 17.64 7.03 -13.14
N LEU A 45 18.86 6.50 -12.96
CA LEU A 45 19.45 5.55 -13.90
C LEU A 45 18.62 4.26 -14.00
N SER A 46 18.02 3.79 -12.91
CA SER A 46 17.14 2.62 -12.93
C SER A 46 15.93 2.80 -13.86
N GLY A 47 15.29 3.98 -13.84
CA GLY A 47 14.16 4.29 -14.72
C GLY A 47 14.58 4.39 -16.19
N VAL A 48 15.71 5.06 -16.45
CA VAL A 48 16.29 5.18 -17.80
C VAL A 48 16.64 3.80 -18.37
N LEU A 49 17.30 2.95 -17.58
CA LEU A 49 17.68 1.60 -18.00
C LEU A 49 16.47 0.68 -18.11
N ALA A 50 15.43 0.83 -17.30
CA ALA A 50 14.20 0.06 -17.43
C ALA A 50 13.51 0.33 -18.77
N LEU A 51 13.61 1.57 -19.27
CA LEU A 51 13.03 1.98 -20.53
C LEU A 51 13.91 1.65 -21.74
N ALA A 52 15.22 1.87 -21.69
CA ALA A 52 16.09 1.80 -22.87
C ALA A 52 17.39 0.99 -22.69
N GLY A 53 17.57 0.28 -21.57
CA GLY A 53 18.81 -0.46 -21.26
C GLY A 53 19.13 -1.60 -22.23
N ASP A 54 18.18 -2.03 -23.06
CA ASP A 54 18.40 -3.00 -24.14
C ASP A 54 18.98 -2.39 -25.42
N VAL A 55 19.02 -1.06 -25.53
CA VAL A 55 19.50 -0.33 -26.71
C VAL A 55 20.57 0.69 -26.29
N LEU A 56 21.71 0.20 -25.81
CA LEU A 56 22.85 1.05 -25.41
C LEU A 56 23.68 1.41 -26.65
N GLY A 57 23.25 2.43 -27.40
CA GLY A 57 23.91 2.85 -28.65
C GLY A 57 23.26 4.09 -29.26
N GLY A 58 23.46 4.31 -30.57
CA GLY A 58 22.96 5.50 -31.27
C GLY A 58 21.44 5.71 -31.18
N ASP A 59 20.66 4.63 -31.09
CA ASP A 59 19.19 4.68 -30.99
C ASP A 59 18.67 4.82 -29.55
N PHE A 60 19.55 4.93 -28.55
CA PHE A 60 19.17 4.99 -27.13
C PHE A 60 18.19 6.12 -26.84
N SER A 61 18.53 7.35 -27.24
CA SER A 61 17.74 8.55 -26.96
C SER A 61 16.35 8.49 -27.60
N ARG A 62 16.28 7.99 -28.84
CA ARG A 62 15.01 7.81 -29.56
C ARG A 62 14.14 6.76 -28.89
N THR A 63 14.73 5.61 -28.56
CA THR A 63 14.04 4.51 -27.87
C THR A 63 13.52 4.93 -26.50
N LEU A 64 14.32 5.68 -25.75
CA LEU A 64 13.94 6.23 -24.46
C LEU A 64 12.75 7.18 -24.59
N GLN A 65 12.78 8.11 -25.54
CA GLN A 65 11.68 9.05 -25.78
C GLN A 65 10.39 8.34 -26.20
N ASP A 66 10.48 7.41 -27.16
CA ASP A 66 9.31 6.69 -27.68
C ASP A 66 8.65 5.82 -26.60
N ARG A 67 9.45 5.08 -25.81
CA ARG A 67 8.94 4.25 -24.72
C ARG A 67 8.45 5.09 -23.53
N THR A 68 9.06 6.25 -23.26
CA THR A 68 8.55 7.19 -22.24
C THR A 68 7.18 7.74 -22.62
N ARG A 69 7.02 8.21 -23.87
CA ARG A 69 5.73 8.70 -24.38
C ARG A 69 4.67 7.62 -24.29
N ARG A 70 5.01 6.41 -24.71
CA ARG A 70 4.12 5.25 -24.64
C ARG A 70 3.72 4.92 -23.21
N LEU A 71 4.68 4.89 -22.28
CA LEU A 71 4.41 4.66 -20.86
C LEU A 71 3.43 5.71 -20.31
N ILE A 72 3.65 7.00 -20.60
CA ILE A 72 2.77 8.08 -20.16
C ILE A 72 1.38 7.96 -20.77
N SER A 73 1.27 7.65 -22.08
CA SER A 73 -0.03 7.58 -22.76
C SER A 73 -0.85 6.34 -22.42
N GLU A 74 -0.20 5.21 -22.15
CA GLU A 74 -0.87 3.93 -21.87
C GLU A 74 -1.13 3.70 -20.37
N THR A 75 -0.51 4.48 -19.47
CA THR A 75 -0.66 4.31 -18.03
C THR A 75 -1.79 5.19 -17.49
N PRO A 76 -2.87 4.62 -16.95
CA PRO A 76 -3.95 5.41 -16.37
C PRO A 76 -3.48 6.18 -15.12
N PRO A 77 -4.11 7.33 -14.82
CA PRO A 77 -3.71 8.20 -13.71
C PRO A 77 -3.61 7.51 -12.34
N TRP A 78 -4.51 6.58 -12.02
CA TRP A 78 -4.47 5.88 -10.73
C TRP A 78 -3.21 5.00 -10.56
N MET A 79 -2.63 4.48 -11.65
CA MET A 79 -1.40 3.69 -11.58
C MET A 79 -0.20 4.55 -11.21
N TRP A 80 -0.15 5.80 -11.69
CA TRP A 80 0.87 6.76 -11.27
C TRP A 80 0.78 7.07 -9.78
N LEU A 81 -0.44 7.17 -9.24
CA LEU A 81 -0.66 7.38 -7.82
C LEU A 81 -0.30 6.16 -6.97
N ILE A 82 -0.52 4.94 -7.48
CA ILE A 82 -0.03 3.71 -6.85
C ILE A 82 1.50 3.64 -6.87
N ALA A 83 2.14 4.06 -7.98
CA ALA A 83 3.59 4.14 -8.06
C ALA A 83 4.14 5.17 -7.07
N LEU A 84 3.51 6.36 -6.98
CA LEU A 84 3.86 7.39 -6.01
C LEU A 84 3.67 6.89 -4.57
N TYR A 85 2.57 6.20 -4.29
CA TYR A 85 2.30 5.55 -3.01
C TYR A 85 3.45 4.61 -2.60
N ALA A 86 3.88 3.72 -3.50
CA ALA A 86 5.01 2.83 -3.25
C ALA A 86 6.33 3.60 -3.06
N LEU A 87 6.59 4.62 -3.89
CA LEU A 87 7.80 5.43 -3.81
C LEU A 87 7.89 6.20 -2.49
N LEU A 88 6.79 6.68 -1.93
CA LEU A 88 6.76 7.43 -0.67
C LEU A 88 7.13 6.58 0.56
N HIS A 89 7.14 5.24 0.44
CA HIS A 89 7.64 4.35 1.50
C HIS A 89 9.18 4.25 1.50
N VAL A 90 9.84 4.50 0.36
CA VAL A 90 11.29 4.31 0.21
C VAL A 90 12.11 5.25 1.11
N PRO A 91 11.77 6.54 1.27
CA PRO A 91 12.53 7.45 2.13
C PRO A 91 12.32 7.23 3.63
N VAL A 92 11.30 6.48 4.05
CA VAL A 92 10.91 6.36 5.47
C VAL A 92 12.06 5.91 6.39
N PRO A 93 12.88 4.90 6.04
CA PRO A 93 14.03 4.51 6.86
C PRO A 93 15.15 5.56 6.91
N LEU A 94 15.24 6.41 5.88
CA LEU A 94 16.26 7.47 5.76
C LEU A 94 15.83 8.77 6.45
N TRP A 95 14.52 8.98 6.63
CA TRP A 95 13.97 10.16 7.28
C TRP A 95 12.85 9.78 8.27
N PRO A 96 13.18 9.16 9.42
CA PRO A 96 12.20 8.72 10.40
C PRO A 96 11.32 9.86 10.95
N GLN A 97 11.88 11.07 11.09
CA GLN A 97 11.14 12.24 11.56
C GLN A 97 10.05 12.68 10.56
N GLY A 98 10.23 12.35 9.28
CA GLY A 98 9.26 12.61 8.22
C GLY A 98 8.14 11.57 8.11
N PHE A 99 8.11 10.54 8.97
CA PHE A 99 7.15 9.43 8.88
C PHE A 99 5.70 9.91 8.76
N GLY A 100 5.28 10.87 9.60
CA GLY A 100 3.91 11.36 9.60
C GLY A 100 3.52 12.03 8.26
N VAL A 101 4.41 12.85 7.71
CA VAL A 101 4.20 13.55 6.43
C VAL A 101 4.20 12.56 5.27
N LEU A 102 5.17 11.65 5.24
CA LEU A 102 5.27 10.61 4.21
C LEU A 102 4.09 9.65 4.25
N GLY A 103 3.64 9.26 5.45
CA GLY A 103 2.48 8.40 5.65
C GLY A 103 1.17 9.07 5.23
N LEU A 104 0.99 10.36 5.53
CA LEU A 104 -0.16 11.11 5.04
C LEU A 104 -0.13 11.26 3.52
N ALA A 105 1.02 11.62 2.94
CA ALA A 105 1.17 11.79 1.51
C ALA A 105 0.96 10.47 0.75
N SER A 106 1.49 9.35 1.27
CA SER A 106 1.30 8.02 0.68
C SER A 106 -0.17 7.63 0.75
N THR A 107 -0.81 7.78 1.90
CA THR A 107 -2.23 7.45 2.07
C THR A 107 -3.13 8.33 1.20
N ALA A 108 -2.80 9.62 1.04
CA ALA A 108 -3.51 10.51 0.13
C ALA A 108 -3.36 10.09 -1.33
N ALA A 109 -2.15 9.72 -1.77
CA ALA A 109 -1.93 9.18 -3.11
C ALA A 109 -2.73 7.88 -3.32
N LEU A 110 -2.72 6.97 -2.35
CA LEU A 110 -3.50 5.73 -2.38
C LEU A 110 -5.00 6.01 -2.47
N PHE A 111 -5.52 6.95 -1.67
CA PHE A 111 -6.93 7.34 -1.66
C PHE A 111 -7.37 7.98 -2.98
N VAL A 112 -6.60 8.93 -3.52
CA VAL A 112 -6.92 9.54 -4.81
C VAL A 112 -6.81 8.50 -5.93
N GLY A 113 -5.85 7.58 -5.85
CA GLY A 113 -5.76 6.43 -6.76
C GLY A 113 -7.00 5.55 -6.72
N ALA A 114 -7.53 5.25 -5.52
CA ALA A 114 -8.75 4.49 -5.32
C ALA A 114 -9.97 5.21 -5.91
N LEU A 115 -10.07 6.53 -5.70
CA LEU A 115 -11.13 7.37 -6.26
C LEU A 115 -11.12 7.37 -7.79
N LEU A 116 -9.95 7.55 -8.40
CA LEU A 116 -9.80 7.53 -9.85
C LEU A 116 -10.12 6.15 -10.44
N TYR A 117 -9.61 5.08 -9.82
CA TYR A 117 -9.94 3.72 -10.22
C TYR A 117 -11.45 3.45 -10.13
N ALA A 118 -12.09 3.84 -9.03
CA ALA A 118 -13.53 3.68 -8.88
C ALA A 118 -14.32 4.54 -9.87
N ALA A 119 -13.89 5.78 -10.13
CA ALA A 119 -14.53 6.66 -11.10
C ALA A 119 -14.46 6.07 -12.53
N GLU A 120 -13.35 5.44 -12.90
CA GLU A 120 -13.18 4.75 -14.18
C GLU A 120 -14.13 3.55 -14.37
N HIS A 121 -14.58 2.89 -13.29
CA HIS A 121 -15.38 1.67 -13.34
C HIS A 121 -16.87 1.90 -13.07
N VAL A 122 -17.22 2.83 -12.19
CA VAL A 122 -18.61 3.07 -11.76
C VAL A 122 -19.06 4.52 -11.91
N GLY A 123 -18.21 5.42 -12.43
CA GLY A 123 -18.48 6.84 -12.59
C GLY A 123 -18.22 7.67 -11.33
N TRP A 124 -18.01 8.98 -11.51
CA TRP A 124 -17.63 9.90 -10.44
C TRP A 124 -18.62 9.96 -9.28
N GLY A 125 -19.93 9.98 -9.55
CA GLY A 125 -20.95 10.06 -8.50
C GLY A 125 -20.92 8.86 -7.54
N ARG A 126 -20.82 7.64 -8.08
CA ARG A 126 -20.71 6.42 -7.26
C ARG A 126 -19.35 6.31 -6.58
N SER A 127 -18.27 6.74 -7.25
CA SER A 127 -16.92 6.77 -6.66
C SER A 127 -16.88 7.63 -5.39
N TRP A 128 -17.39 8.88 -5.46
CA TRP A 128 -17.47 9.76 -4.30
C TRP A 128 -18.41 9.24 -3.21
N LEU A 129 -19.55 8.65 -3.59
CA LEU A 129 -20.46 8.05 -2.62
C LEU A 129 -19.81 6.86 -1.89
N MET A 130 -19.10 5.99 -2.61
CA MET A 130 -18.34 4.88 -2.01
C MET A 130 -17.26 5.39 -1.06
N ALA A 131 -16.48 6.39 -1.47
CA ALA A 131 -15.45 6.98 -0.64
C ALA A 131 -16.03 7.65 0.61
N GLY A 132 -17.08 8.47 0.46
CA GLY A 132 -17.75 9.13 1.57
C GLY A 132 -18.32 8.14 2.59
N LEU A 133 -18.99 7.06 2.12
CA LEU A 133 -19.53 6.02 3.00
C LEU A 133 -18.42 5.22 3.69
N ALA A 134 -17.37 4.83 2.97
CA ALA A 134 -16.26 4.08 3.55
C ALA A 134 -15.48 4.90 4.58
N CYS A 135 -15.11 6.15 4.24
CA CYS A 135 -14.45 7.07 5.17
C CYS A 135 -15.34 7.38 6.38
N GLY A 136 -16.65 7.62 6.16
CA GLY A 136 -17.58 7.91 7.23
C GLY A 136 -17.80 6.73 8.17
N LEU A 137 -17.98 5.52 7.64
CA LEU A 137 -18.12 4.31 8.46
C LEU A 137 -16.84 3.99 9.23
N GLY A 138 -15.68 4.08 8.57
CA GLY A 138 -14.38 3.91 9.20
C GLY A 138 -14.15 4.92 10.33
N LEU A 139 -14.31 6.22 10.04
CA LEU A 139 -14.20 7.28 11.05
C LEU A 139 -15.17 7.07 12.23
N SER A 140 -16.42 6.68 11.94
CA SER A 140 -17.41 6.42 13.00
C SER A 140 -16.96 5.25 13.90
N ALA A 141 -16.40 4.19 13.32
CA ALA A 141 -15.88 3.06 14.07
C ALA A 141 -14.67 3.45 14.92
N GLU A 142 -13.75 4.28 14.41
CA GLU A 142 -12.57 4.76 15.13
C GLU A 142 -12.94 5.71 16.28
N VAL A 143 -13.88 6.63 16.04
CA VAL A 143 -14.37 7.53 17.08
C VAL A 143 -15.12 6.75 18.17
N LEU A 144 -15.91 5.74 17.80
CA LEU A 144 -16.57 4.87 18.77
C LEU A 144 -15.55 4.03 19.54
N GLY A 145 -14.57 3.44 18.84
CA GLY A 145 -13.51 2.61 19.39
C GLY A 145 -12.66 3.36 20.41
N SER A 146 -12.11 4.50 20.02
CA SER A 146 -11.27 5.33 20.89
C SER A 146 -11.99 5.88 22.13
N ARG A 147 -13.32 5.98 22.12
CA ARG A 147 -14.11 6.49 23.26
C ARG A 147 -14.69 5.41 24.16
N THR A 148 -15.08 4.27 23.58
CA THR A 148 -15.84 3.22 24.29
C THR A 148 -15.10 1.91 24.43
N GLY A 149 -14.02 1.73 23.68
CA GLY A 149 -13.31 0.46 23.56
C GLY A 149 -13.94 -0.51 22.54
N PHE A 150 -15.13 -0.23 21.98
CA PHE A 150 -15.74 -1.06 20.94
C PHE A 150 -15.70 -0.34 19.57
N PRO A 151 -15.24 -0.96 18.47
CA PRO A 151 -15.04 -2.41 18.29
C PRO A 151 -13.61 -2.91 18.51
N PHE A 152 -12.62 -2.05 18.79
CA PHE A 152 -11.19 -2.44 18.68
C PHE A 152 -10.50 -2.86 19.99
N GLY A 153 -11.05 -2.51 21.15
CA GLY A 153 -10.39 -2.61 22.45
C GLY A 153 -10.10 -1.23 23.03
N VAL A 154 -9.56 -1.14 24.24
CA VAL A 154 -9.28 0.16 24.87
C VAL A 154 -7.91 0.70 24.41
N TYR A 155 -7.93 1.85 23.74
CA TYR A 155 -6.74 2.55 23.24
C TYR A 155 -6.94 4.07 23.21
N SER A 156 -5.84 4.81 23.07
CA SER A 156 -5.87 6.24 22.77
C SER A 156 -4.90 6.59 21.64
N TYR A 157 -5.29 7.51 20.75
CA TYR A 157 -4.36 8.16 19.85
C TYR A 157 -3.51 9.15 20.66
N ALA A 158 -2.22 8.87 20.79
CA ALA A 158 -1.33 9.65 21.65
C ALA A 158 -0.48 10.64 20.84
N THR A 159 0.49 10.14 20.08
CA THR A 159 1.38 10.98 19.24
C THR A 159 1.09 10.81 17.76
N ALA A 160 -0.18 10.55 17.43
CA ALA A 160 -0.58 10.27 16.07
C ALA A 160 -0.37 11.50 15.15
N PRO A 161 0.07 11.32 13.90
CA PRO A 161 0.36 12.45 13.00
C PRO A 161 -0.89 13.27 12.69
N GLU A 162 -0.73 14.59 12.71
CA GLU A 162 -1.74 15.54 12.23
C GLU A 162 -1.91 15.46 10.70
N PRO A 163 -3.08 15.87 10.16
CA PRO A 163 -4.23 16.45 10.85
C PRO A 163 -5.18 15.41 11.46
N LEU A 164 -5.85 15.78 12.55
CA LEU A 164 -6.85 14.95 13.22
C LEU A 164 -8.28 15.39 12.85
N ILE A 165 -9.20 14.43 12.72
CA ILE A 165 -10.63 14.63 12.57
C ILE A 165 -11.32 13.90 13.73
N LEU A 166 -12.00 14.65 14.59
CA LEU A 166 -12.69 14.10 15.77
C LEU A 166 -11.77 13.28 16.71
N GLY A 167 -10.47 13.57 16.73
CA GLY A 167 -9.45 12.85 17.51
C GLY A 167 -8.81 11.66 16.78
N VAL A 168 -9.22 11.39 15.54
CA VAL A 168 -8.69 10.29 14.70
C VAL A 168 -7.81 10.89 13.59
N PRO A 169 -6.60 10.37 13.31
CA PRO A 169 -5.76 10.88 12.23
C PRO A 169 -6.45 10.78 10.87
N LEU A 170 -6.39 11.83 10.05
CA LEU A 170 -7.05 11.90 8.74
C LEU A 170 -6.66 10.74 7.82
N MET A 171 -5.42 10.24 7.91
CA MET A 171 -4.98 9.11 7.09
C MET A 171 -5.81 7.84 7.35
N VAL A 172 -6.35 7.64 8.56
CA VAL A 172 -7.11 6.43 8.92
C VAL A 172 -8.39 6.29 8.09
N PRO A 173 -9.33 7.25 8.06
CA PRO A 173 -10.52 7.14 7.22
C PRO A 173 -10.19 7.07 5.72
N LEU A 174 -9.13 7.74 5.25
CA LEU A 174 -8.69 7.62 3.86
C LEU A 174 -8.22 6.20 3.53
N GLY A 175 -7.47 5.57 4.44
CA GLY A 175 -7.03 4.18 4.35
C GLY A 175 -8.21 3.20 4.36
N TRP A 176 -9.24 3.45 5.18
CA TRP A 176 -10.45 2.64 5.23
C TRP A 176 -11.14 2.53 3.86
N PHE A 177 -11.16 3.58 3.03
CA PHE A 177 -11.68 3.45 1.67
C PHE A 177 -10.73 2.66 0.77
N ALA A 178 -9.47 3.08 0.69
CA ALA A 178 -8.56 2.61 -0.34
C ALA A 178 -8.11 1.15 -0.12
N LEU A 179 -7.74 0.78 1.11
CA LEU A 179 -7.34 -0.59 1.43
C LEU A 179 -8.51 -1.55 1.34
N THR A 180 -9.72 -1.13 1.77
CA THR A 180 -10.93 -1.93 1.59
C THR A 180 -11.22 -2.18 0.11
N LEU A 181 -11.08 -1.18 -0.75
CA LEU A 181 -11.22 -1.37 -2.19
C LEU A 181 -10.20 -2.37 -2.73
N SER A 182 -8.93 -2.27 -2.33
CA SER A 182 -7.89 -3.22 -2.75
C SER A 182 -8.19 -4.66 -2.30
N GLY A 183 -8.57 -4.84 -1.04
CA GLY A 183 -8.96 -6.13 -0.48
C GLY A 183 -10.24 -6.70 -1.12
N LEU A 184 -11.22 -5.84 -1.42
CA LEU A 184 -12.44 -6.21 -2.12
C LEU A 184 -12.16 -6.70 -3.54
N LEU A 185 -11.28 -6.01 -4.27
CA LEU A 185 -10.84 -6.46 -5.57
C LEU A 185 -10.15 -7.81 -5.43
N LEU A 186 -9.13 -7.96 -4.58
CA LEU A 186 -8.43 -9.25 -4.36
C LEU A 186 -9.39 -10.41 -4.05
N SER A 187 -10.36 -10.19 -3.16
CA SER A 187 -11.34 -11.19 -2.73
C SER A 187 -12.36 -11.59 -3.82
N GLY A 188 -12.39 -10.87 -4.95
CA GLY A 188 -13.37 -11.08 -6.02
C GLY A 188 -14.79 -10.72 -5.60
N GLY A 189 -14.94 -9.69 -4.76
CA GLY A 189 -16.23 -9.20 -4.28
C GLY A 189 -16.74 -9.82 -2.98
N ARG A 190 -15.94 -10.68 -2.33
CA ARG A 190 -16.36 -11.36 -1.10
C ARG A 190 -16.04 -10.49 0.11
N ALA A 191 -17.05 -9.79 0.60
CA ALA A 191 -16.91 -8.84 1.70
C ALA A 191 -16.18 -9.41 2.94
N TRP A 192 -16.54 -10.61 3.40
CA TRP A 192 -15.90 -11.25 4.55
C TRP A 192 -14.40 -11.51 4.36
N LEU A 193 -13.98 -11.80 3.13
CA LEU A 193 -12.59 -12.08 2.79
C LEU A 193 -11.81 -10.78 2.59
N ALA A 194 -12.45 -9.73 2.08
CA ALA A 194 -11.88 -8.39 2.05
C ALA A 194 -11.61 -7.86 3.46
N GLY A 195 -12.57 -8.02 4.39
CA GLY A 195 -12.36 -7.71 5.80
C GLY A 195 -11.24 -8.54 6.42
N LEU A 196 -11.10 -9.82 6.04
CA LEU A 196 -10.01 -10.67 6.54
C LEU A 196 -8.64 -10.16 6.05
N LEU A 197 -8.54 -9.74 4.79
CA LEU A 197 -7.32 -9.14 4.26
C LEU A 197 -6.96 -7.87 5.04
N LEU A 198 -7.93 -7.03 5.40
CA LEU A 198 -7.70 -5.84 6.21
C LEU A 198 -7.19 -6.19 7.61
N ALA A 199 -7.82 -7.16 8.28
CA ALA A 199 -7.34 -7.63 9.59
C ALA A 199 -5.90 -8.20 9.51
N LEU A 200 -5.55 -8.91 8.42
CA LEU A 200 -4.19 -9.42 8.22
C LEU A 200 -3.18 -8.32 7.88
N TRP A 201 -3.62 -7.24 7.25
CA TRP A 201 -2.79 -6.04 7.06
C TRP A 201 -2.56 -5.33 8.39
N ASP A 202 -3.59 -5.22 9.24
CA ASP A 202 -3.52 -4.63 10.56
C ASP A 202 -2.53 -5.37 11.51
N VAL A 203 -2.45 -6.71 11.43
CA VAL A 203 -1.40 -7.49 12.12
C VAL A 203 0.01 -6.97 11.81
N GLY A 204 0.25 -6.48 10.59
CA GLY A 204 1.53 -5.90 10.19
C GLY A 204 1.72 -4.45 10.59
N LEU A 205 0.62 -3.69 10.61
CA LEU A 205 0.60 -2.29 11.00
C LEU A 205 0.86 -2.10 12.50
N GLU A 206 0.27 -2.97 13.33
CA GLU A 206 0.26 -2.88 14.80
C GLU A 206 1.68 -2.73 15.41
N PRO A 207 2.66 -3.60 15.08
CA PRO A 207 4.03 -3.42 15.53
C PRO A 207 4.59 -2.02 15.22
N LEU A 208 4.39 -1.53 14.00
CA LEU A 208 4.99 -0.26 13.56
C LEU A 208 4.40 0.93 14.33
N MET A 209 3.06 0.97 14.44
CA MET A 209 2.36 2.12 15.01
C MET A 209 2.48 2.20 16.53
N THR A 210 2.50 1.05 17.21
CA THR A 210 2.74 1.00 18.66
C THR A 210 4.18 1.35 19.02
N ALA A 211 5.16 0.95 18.20
CA ALA A 211 6.55 1.37 18.36
C ALA A 211 6.72 2.89 18.23
N GLN A 212 5.96 3.51 17.31
CA GLN A 212 5.92 4.97 17.14
C GLN A 212 5.00 5.69 18.15
N ARG A 213 4.35 4.94 19.05
CA ARG A 213 3.40 5.47 20.06
C ARG A 213 2.22 6.24 19.47
N TYR A 214 1.88 5.99 18.21
CA TYR A 214 0.76 6.67 17.54
C TYR A 214 -0.57 6.31 18.19
N TRP A 215 -0.72 5.05 18.60
CA TRP A 215 -1.71 4.66 19.58
C TRP A 215 -1.07 3.90 20.74
N LEU A 216 -1.70 4.01 21.89
CA LEU A 216 -1.35 3.30 23.11
C LEU A 216 -2.51 2.42 23.52
N TRP A 217 -2.25 1.11 23.58
CA TRP A 217 -3.20 0.14 24.09
C TRP A 217 -3.21 0.16 25.62
N SER A 218 -4.40 0.15 26.21
CA SER A 218 -4.64 0.04 27.66
C SER A 218 -5.55 -1.14 28.00
N ASP A 219 -5.78 -2.03 27.03
CA ASP A 219 -6.60 -3.21 27.19
C ASP A 219 -5.96 -4.23 28.16
N PRO A 220 -6.74 -4.88 29.06
CA PRO A 220 -6.20 -5.83 30.04
C PRO A 220 -5.66 -7.13 29.42
N ASN A 221 -6.06 -7.48 28.18
CA ASN A 221 -5.69 -8.76 27.56
C ASN A 221 -5.01 -8.54 26.19
N PRO A 222 -3.78 -8.01 26.16
CA PRO A 222 -3.04 -7.79 24.91
C PRO A 222 -2.69 -9.14 24.25
N LEU A 223 -2.79 -9.19 22.91
CA LEU A 223 -2.45 -10.36 22.09
C LEU A 223 -1.20 -10.14 21.26
N TRP A 224 -1.19 -9.09 20.42
CA TRP A 224 -0.13 -8.84 19.44
C TRP A 224 0.24 -7.36 19.40
N ALA A 225 1.52 -7.06 19.62
CA ALA A 225 2.06 -5.70 19.70
C ALA A 225 1.30 -4.76 20.67
N GLY A 226 0.59 -5.32 21.65
CA GLY A 226 -0.26 -4.58 22.60
C GLY A 226 -1.76 -4.61 22.26
N ALA A 227 -2.12 -4.85 21.00
CA ALA A 227 -3.51 -4.93 20.58
C ALA A 227 -4.20 -6.21 21.10
N PRO A 228 -5.44 -6.13 21.60
CA PRO A 228 -6.23 -7.30 21.99
C PRO A 228 -6.76 -8.05 20.76
N LEU A 229 -7.23 -9.30 20.95
CA LEU A 229 -7.90 -10.06 19.88
C LEU A 229 -9.10 -9.30 19.28
N GLN A 230 -9.78 -8.51 20.12
CA GLN A 230 -10.91 -7.68 19.74
C GLN A 230 -10.56 -6.70 18.61
N ASN A 231 -9.33 -6.17 18.56
CA ASN A 231 -8.90 -5.26 17.50
C ASN A 231 -9.01 -5.92 16.11
N PHE A 232 -8.41 -7.09 15.96
CA PHE A 232 -8.38 -7.82 14.70
C PHE A 232 -9.78 -8.28 14.26
N LEU A 233 -10.65 -8.64 15.22
CA LEU A 233 -12.06 -8.95 14.93
C LEU A 233 -12.85 -7.69 14.52
N GLY A 234 -12.55 -6.55 15.13
CA GLY A 234 -13.10 -5.24 14.77
C GLY A 234 -12.71 -4.86 13.34
N TRP A 235 -11.43 -4.95 12.99
CA TRP A 235 -10.95 -4.72 11.63
C TRP A 235 -11.62 -5.63 10.60
N TRP A 236 -11.75 -6.92 10.94
CA TRP A 236 -12.46 -7.88 10.10
C TRP A 236 -13.93 -7.49 9.89
N ALA A 237 -14.66 -7.16 10.96
CA ALA A 237 -16.08 -6.82 10.91
C ALA A 237 -16.34 -5.51 10.17
N VAL A 238 -15.62 -4.44 10.53
CA VAL A 238 -15.75 -3.11 9.90
C VAL A 238 -15.33 -3.18 8.43
N GLY A 239 -14.20 -3.79 8.12
CA GLY A 239 -13.72 -3.97 6.75
C GLY A 239 -14.68 -4.80 5.89
N SER A 240 -15.30 -5.83 6.47
CA SER A 240 -16.35 -6.60 5.80
C SER A 240 -17.60 -5.77 5.55
N GLY A 241 -18.03 -4.95 6.52
CA GLY A 241 -19.18 -4.06 6.39
C GLY A 241 -18.98 -3.02 5.28
N ILE A 242 -17.83 -2.32 5.29
CA ILE A 242 -17.49 -1.33 4.25
C ILE A 242 -17.40 -2.01 2.88
N SER A 243 -16.75 -3.17 2.79
CA SER A 243 -16.68 -3.96 1.56
C SER A 243 -18.06 -4.30 1.00
N TRP A 244 -18.96 -4.74 1.86
CA TRP A 244 -20.34 -5.04 1.48
C TRP A 244 -21.04 -3.79 0.95
N VAL A 245 -20.93 -2.64 1.64
CA VAL A 245 -21.49 -1.36 1.18
C VAL A 245 -20.97 -0.99 -0.21
N ILE A 246 -19.65 -1.10 -0.43
CA ILE A 246 -19.03 -0.81 -1.73
C ILE A 246 -19.63 -1.69 -2.83
N THR A 247 -19.83 -2.99 -2.59
CA THR A 247 -20.45 -3.88 -3.60
C THR A 247 -21.90 -3.51 -3.93
N ARG A 248 -22.64 -2.93 -2.98
CA ARG A 248 -24.03 -2.49 -3.20
C ARG A 248 -24.10 -1.18 -3.97
N VAL A 249 -23.22 -0.23 -3.65
CA VAL A 249 -23.20 1.10 -4.28
C VAL A 249 -22.61 1.05 -5.68
N GLY A 250 -21.55 0.28 -5.87
CA GLY A 250 -20.81 0.20 -7.13
C GLY A 250 -20.58 -1.24 -7.59
N PRO A 251 -21.63 -2.03 -7.93
CA PRO A 251 -21.46 -3.43 -8.34
C PRO A 251 -20.52 -3.62 -9.54
N GLY A 252 -20.41 -2.61 -10.41
CA GLY A 252 -19.48 -2.59 -11.55
C GLY A 252 -18.00 -2.48 -11.18
N ILE A 253 -17.66 -2.21 -9.91
CA ILE A 253 -16.27 -2.06 -9.44
C ILE A 253 -15.44 -3.34 -9.62
N LEU A 254 -16.11 -4.50 -9.61
CA LEU A 254 -15.49 -5.81 -9.79
C LEU A 254 -15.36 -6.21 -11.27
N GLY A 255 -15.96 -5.45 -12.17
CA GLY A 255 -15.96 -5.75 -13.60
C GLY A 255 -14.58 -5.53 -14.21
N ALA A 256 -14.14 -6.48 -15.04
CA ALA A 256 -12.97 -6.26 -15.87
C ALA A 256 -13.30 -5.25 -16.99
N ARG A 257 -12.45 -4.24 -17.17
CA ARG A 257 -12.59 -3.30 -18.28
C ARG A 257 -12.01 -3.92 -19.56
N GLN A 258 -12.80 -3.96 -20.64
CA GLN A 258 -12.28 -4.38 -21.94
C GLN A 258 -11.19 -3.41 -22.42
N GLY A 259 -10.02 -3.94 -22.80
CA GLY A 259 -8.88 -3.13 -23.23
C GLY A 259 -8.19 -2.33 -22.11
N GLY A 260 -8.52 -2.56 -20.83
CA GLY A 260 -7.83 -1.95 -19.70
C GLY A 260 -6.47 -2.62 -19.38
N PRO A 261 -5.66 -2.00 -18.49
CA PRO A 261 -4.42 -2.62 -18.02
C PRO A 261 -4.67 -3.99 -17.39
N ARG A 262 -3.68 -4.88 -17.48
CA ARG A 262 -3.74 -6.20 -16.81
C ARG A 262 -3.77 -6.08 -15.28
N LEU A 263 -3.19 -5.01 -14.74
CA LEU A 263 -3.19 -4.70 -13.32
C LEU A 263 -4.44 -3.90 -12.97
N ASN A 264 -4.97 -4.13 -11.77
CA ASN A 264 -6.02 -3.32 -11.17
C ASN A 264 -5.57 -2.83 -9.79
N PHE A 265 -6.42 -2.06 -9.12
CA PHE A 265 -6.12 -1.45 -7.83
C PHE A 265 -5.90 -2.46 -6.68
N ALA A 266 -6.16 -3.76 -6.90
CA ALA A 266 -5.81 -4.84 -5.99
C ALA A 266 -4.31 -4.94 -5.70
N VAL A 267 -3.45 -4.32 -6.53
CA VAL A 267 -1.99 -4.31 -6.37
C VAL A 267 -1.51 -3.56 -5.13
N ALA A 268 -2.32 -2.66 -4.55
CA ALA A 268 -1.95 -1.93 -3.34
C ALA A 268 -1.67 -2.87 -2.15
N TYR A 269 -2.42 -3.96 -2.02
CA TYR A 269 -2.22 -4.91 -0.93
C TYR A 269 -0.90 -5.73 -1.06
N PRO A 270 -0.52 -6.29 -2.24
CA PRO A 270 0.82 -6.84 -2.44
C PRO A 270 1.96 -5.84 -2.24
N ILE A 271 1.76 -4.55 -2.54
CA ILE A 271 2.75 -3.50 -2.25
C ILE A 271 2.96 -3.40 -0.74
N GLU A 272 1.88 -3.40 0.05
CA GLU A 272 1.96 -3.42 1.52
C GLU A 272 2.61 -4.69 2.08
N ALA A 273 2.28 -5.84 1.48
CA ALA A 273 2.90 -7.12 1.83
C ALA A 273 4.42 -7.15 1.57
N PHE A 274 4.94 -6.21 0.79
CA PHE A 274 6.37 -5.98 0.62
C PHE A 274 6.92 -4.93 1.60
N PHE A 275 6.30 -3.75 1.67
CA PHE A 275 6.83 -2.62 2.44
C PHE A 275 6.68 -2.76 3.95
N LEU A 276 5.56 -3.30 4.48
CA LEU A 276 5.39 -3.46 5.93
C LEU A 276 6.43 -4.42 6.54
N PRO A 277 6.56 -5.68 6.07
CA PRO A 277 7.59 -6.57 6.63
C PRO A 277 9.01 -6.08 6.28
N GLY A 278 9.22 -5.49 5.09
CA GLY A 278 10.50 -4.88 4.73
C GLY A 278 10.92 -3.77 5.69
N GLY A 279 10.00 -2.86 6.03
CA GLY A 279 10.22 -1.80 7.01
C GLY A 279 10.55 -2.36 8.40
N LEU A 280 9.82 -3.41 8.84
CA LEU A 280 10.10 -4.09 10.11
C LEU A 280 11.49 -4.74 10.15
N VAL A 281 11.95 -5.34 9.04
CA VAL A 281 13.32 -5.87 8.92
C VAL A 281 14.35 -4.76 9.07
N LEU A 282 14.13 -3.60 8.45
CA LEU A 282 15.06 -2.47 8.50
C LEU A 282 15.20 -1.86 9.90
N VAL A 283 14.17 -1.96 10.74
CA VAL A 283 14.21 -1.52 12.15
C VAL A 283 14.54 -2.66 13.12
N GLY A 284 15.03 -3.81 12.63
CA GLY A 284 15.51 -4.92 13.45
C GLY A 284 14.41 -5.80 14.07
N ARG A 285 13.15 -5.66 13.63
CA ARG A 285 11.99 -6.41 14.14
C ARG A 285 11.67 -7.64 13.30
N TYR A 286 12.62 -8.57 13.27
CA TYR A 286 12.57 -9.73 12.37
C TYR A 286 11.42 -10.69 12.65
N ARG A 287 11.05 -10.88 13.93
CA ARG A 287 9.93 -11.76 14.30
C ARG A 287 8.61 -11.20 13.79
N GLU A 288 8.38 -9.92 14.03
CA GLU A 288 7.20 -9.21 13.58
C GLU A 288 7.15 -9.16 12.06
N ALA A 289 8.28 -8.88 11.39
CA ALA A 289 8.37 -8.93 9.93
C ALA A 289 7.97 -10.31 9.36
N ALA A 290 8.45 -11.41 9.97
CA ALA A 290 8.11 -12.76 9.53
C ALA A 290 6.62 -13.09 9.73
N VAL A 291 6.04 -12.70 10.88
CA VAL A 291 4.61 -12.89 11.16
C VAL A 291 3.77 -12.06 10.19
N THR A 292 4.11 -10.79 9.96
CA THR A 292 3.45 -9.89 9.01
C THR A 292 3.47 -10.47 7.60
N LEU A 293 4.66 -10.88 7.12
CA LEU A 293 4.81 -11.45 5.79
C LEU A 293 3.98 -12.73 5.65
N LEU A 294 4.04 -13.64 6.63
CA LEU A 294 3.27 -14.87 6.61
C LEU A 294 1.76 -14.60 6.59
N ALA A 295 1.27 -13.72 7.47
CA ALA A 295 -0.14 -13.35 7.56
C ALA A 295 -0.67 -12.81 6.23
N MET A 296 0.03 -11.83 5.63
CA MET A 296 -0.38 -11.23 4.36
C MET A 296 -0.25 -12.20 3.17
N LEU A 297 0.78 -13.05 3.14
CA LEU A 297 0.93 -14.09 2.11
C LEU A 297 -0.17 -15.17 2.20
N LEU A 298 -0.56 -15.57 3.41
CA LEU A 298 -1.69 -16.48 3.61
C LEU A 298 -3.00 -15.84 3.12
N GLY A 299 -3.22 -14.56 3.42
CA GLY A 299 -4.36 -13.80 2.89
C GLY A 299 -4.38 -13.77 1.36
N LEU A 300 -3.25 -13.48 0.71
CA LEU A 300 -3.11 -13.51 -0.74
C LEU A 300 -3.33 -14.91 -1.32
N GLY A 301 -2.80 -15.95 -0.67
CA GLY A 301 -3.01 -17.35 -1.06
C GLY A 301 -4.49 -17.75 -1.01
N LEU A 302 -5.18 -17.39 0.07
CA LEU A 302 -6.60 -17.64 0.24
C LEU A 302 -7.43 -16.88 -0.80
N ALA A 303 -7.14 -15.60 -1.04
CA ALA A 303 -7.82 -14.80 -2.06
C ALA A 303 -7.69 -15.43 -3.46
N ARG A 304 -6.50 -15.92 -3.83
CA ARG A 304 -6.28 -16.62 -5.09
C ARG A 304 -7.05 -17.95 -5.15
N ALA A 305 -6.98 -18.77 -4.11
CA ALA A 305 -7.66 -20.07 -4.06
C ALA A 305 -9.19 -19.93 -4.17
N VAL A 306 -9.76 -18.91 -3.51
CA VAL A 306 -11.20 -18.64 -3.51
C VAL A 306 -11.67 -18.01 -4.83
N ARG A 307 -10.82 -17.25 -5.52
CA ARG A 307 -11.12 -16.70 -6.85
C ARG A 307 -11.07 -17.77 -7.95
N GLY A 308 -10.12 -18.71 -7.89
CA GLY A 308 -9.98 -19.79 -8.88
C GLY A 308 -11.17 -20.74 -8.96
N ARG A 309 -12.00 -20.83 -7.91
CA ARG A 309 -13.23 -21.65 -7.89
C ARG A 309 -14.43 -21.03 -8.62
N ARG A 310 -14.27 -19.85 -9.24
CA ARG A 310 -15.31 -19.13 -9.99
C ARG A 310 -15.09 -19.10 -11.51
N ALA A 311 -14.03 -19.76 -12.00
CA ALA A 311 -13.73 -19.91 -13.42
C ALA A 311 -14.26 -21.26 -13.93
#